data_AF-A0A7C4H1K9-F1
#
_entry.id   AF-A0A7C4H1K9-F1
#
_cell.length_a   1.000
_cell.length_b   1.000
_cell.length_c   1.000
_cell.angle_alpha   90.00
_cell.angle_beta   90.00
_cell.angle_gamma   90.00
#
_symmetry.space_group_name_H-M   'P 1'
#
loop_
_entity.id
_entity.type
_entity.pdbx_description
1 polymer ?
#
loop_
_entity_poly.entity_id
_entity_poly.type
_entity_poly.pdbx_seq_one_letter_code
_entity_poly.pdbx_strand_id
1 'polypeptide(L)'
;MRHRELLVLLGELDPDDFLEEVYVMDPPIVILRNIDDDIVVVAMNEKGSRIIENSRLRKFLEQVDKDVYITEKTSTVNTFDKFSWFIKVSWRNERVRLLWNLINIYHGSRNQDEFLKLIYEKTNSDLKNKLEHFKMGLISLDGKQDDFLKILGEKLEEIVSSFIPSRISQKIMEHLCMYGESTIEELSRSIVKTGVTLNTVYKTISRLKRDQYIKIAKYVRVCKRGPMRELLTSNCDKCFYNFTSHDSCYRYSLMELSATLKALYKKTLTQEELKKLYVELKTVPYPQRVVRKISYILAALHVINRKLNDRLINSMLSKIKSITGLTI
;
A
#
# COMPACT_ATOMS: atom_id res chain seq x y z
N MET A 1 -23.84 2.11 3.11
CA MET A 1 -22.70 2.58 2.29
C MET A 1 -21.43 2.74 3.15
N ARG A 2 -20.73 1.65 3.48
CA ARG A 2 -19.52 1.68 4.35
C ARG A 2 -18.22 2.12 3.64
N HIS A 3 -18.28 2.44 2.35
CA HIS A 3 -17.10 2.69 1.49
C HIS A 3 -17.12 4.02 0.72
N ARG A 4 -17.86 5.02 1.21
CA ARG A 4 -18.02 6.31 0.52
C ARG A 4 -16.69 7.02 0.25
N GLU A 5 -15.73 6.95 1.18
CA GLU A 5 -14.40 7.53 1.01
C GLU A 5 -13.56 6.80 -0.06
N LEU A 6 -13.67 5.46 -0.16
CA LEU A 6 -12.97 4.67 -1.17
C LEU A 6 -13.51 4.95 -2.58
N LEU A 7 -14.83 5.11 -2.73
CA LEU A 7 -15.44 5.51 -4.00
C LEU A 7 -14.94 6.87 -4.48
N VAL A 8 -14.73 7.82 -3.56
CA VAL A 8 -14.14 9.13 -3.89
C VAL A 8 -12.71 8.95 -4.42
N LEU A 9 -11.87 8.16 -3.75
CA LEU A 9 -10.51 7.86 -4.25
C LEU A 9 -10.53 7.25 -5.66
N LEU A 10 -11.38 6.24 -5.88
CA LEU A 10 -11.50 5.57 -7.17
C LEU A 10 -12.07 6.49 -8.26
N GLY A 11 -12.94 7.43 -7.87
CA GLY A 11 -13.54 8.42 -8.75
C GLY A 11 -12.59 9.54 -9.18
N GLU A 12 -11.61 9.87 -8.34
CA GLU A 12 -10.69 11.01 -8.55
C GLU A 12 -9.31 10.60 -9.09
N LEU A 13 -8.98 9.30 -9.01
CA LEU A 13 -7.72 8.74 -9.47
C LEU A 13 -7.94 7.89 -10.72
N ASP A 14 -7.25 8.25 -11.81
CA ASP A 14 -7.33 7.56 -13.09
C ASP A 14 -6.65 6.18 -13.00
N PRO A 15 -7.35 5.07 -13.31
CA PRO A 15 -6.75 3.74 -13.28
C PRO A 15 -5.45 3.59 -14.09
N ASP A 16 -5.30 4.34 -15.20
CA ASP A 16 -4.15 4.21 -16.10
C ASP A 16 -2.85 4.71 -15.46
N ASP A 17 -2.94 5.70 -14.56
CA ASP A 17 -1.81 6.19 -13.77
C ASP A 17 -1.29 5.19 -12.73
N PHE A 18 -2.08 4.15 -12.47
CA PHE A 18 -1.83 3.16 -11.44
C PHE A 18 -1.71 1.74 -12.01
N LEU A 19 -1.57 1.59 -13.33
CA LEU A 19 -1.08 0.34 -13.94
C LEU A 19 0.30 -0.01 -13.37
N GLU A 20 0.62 -1.30 -13.22
CA GLU A 20 1.86 -1.72 -12.54
C GLU A 20 3.10 -1.05 -13.16
N GLU A 21 3.20 -1.03 -14.49
CA GLU A 21 4.32 -0.43 -15.24
C GLU A 21 4.53 1.06 -14.97
N VAL A 22 3.45 1.82 -14.77
CA VAL A 22 3.51 3.24 -14.40
C VAL A 22 3.78 3.36 -12.91
N TYR A 23 3.07 2.59 -12.09
CA TYR A 23 3.06 2.69 -10.65
C TYR A 23 4.41 2.35 -10.00
N VAL A 24 5.21 1.48 -10.62
CA VAL A 24 6.55 1.13 -10.11
C VAL A 24 7.68 2.02 -10.66
N MET A 25 7.38 2.90 -11.62
CA MET A 25 8.37 3.71 -12.33
C MET A 25 8.21 5.21 -12.08
N ASP A 26 7.00 5.74 -12.26
CA ASP A 26 6.69 7.16 -12.10
C ASP A 26 5.22 7.35 -11.64
N PRO A 27 4.82 6.78 -10.50
CA PRO A 27 3.48 6.97 -9.97
C PRO A 27 3.25 8.46 -9.67
N PRO A 28 2.08 9.06 -9.96
CA PRO A 28 1.81 10.44 -9.58
C PRO A 28 1.85 10.62 -8.06
N ILE A 29 1.42 9.60 -7.31
CA ILE A 29 1.30 9.62 -5.86
C ILE A 29 1.84 8.31 -5.29
N VAL A 30 2.65 8.41 -4.23
CA VAL A 30 3.07 7.26 -3.41
C VAL A 30 2.44 7.37 -2.02
N ILE A 31 1.83 6.28 -1.57
CA ILE A 31 1.21 6.17 -0.25
C ILE A 31 2.16 5.38 0.65
N LEU A 32 2.71 6.05 1.66
CA LEU A 32 3.57 5.46 2.68
C LEU A 32 2.78 5.26 3.97
N ARG A 33 3.01 4.14 4.63
CA ARG A 33 2.61 3.96 6.02
C ARG A 33 3.78 4.35 6.93
N ASN A 34 3.56 5.32 7.80
CA ASN A 34 4.55 5.74 8.78
C ASN A 34 4.64 4.76 9.95
N ILE A 35 5.67 4.89 10.78
CA ILE A 35 5.92 4.00 11.93
C ILE A 35 4.82 4.11 12.99
N ASP A 36 4.22 5.28 13.14
CA ASP A 36 3.12 5.54 14.08
C ASP A 36 1.75 5.11 13.50
N ASP A 37 1.75 4.29 12.43
CA ASP A 37 0.58 3.77 11.69
C ASP A 37 -0.25 4.84 10.92
N ASP A 38 0.23 6.09 10.86
CA ASP A 38 -0.31 7.16 10.01
C ASP A 38 -0.05 6.91 8.52
N ILE A 39 -0.85 7.54 7.65
CA ILE A 39 -0.62 7.53 6.21
C ILE A 39 0.02 8.85 5.78
N VAL A 40 1.14 8.74 5.07
CA VAL A 40 1.81 9.85 4.37
C VAL A 40 1.60 9.67 2.88
N VAL A 41 1.01 10.67 2.25
CA VAL A 41 0.76 10.73 0.81
C VAL A 41 1.76 11.70 0.20
N VAL A 42 2.59 11.21 -0.72
CA VAL A 42 3.65 11.99 -1.37
C VAL A 42 3.28 12.17 -2.84
N ALA A 43 3.11 13.42 -3.27
CA ALA A 43 3.02 13.74 -4.70
C ALA A 43 4.43 13.67 -5.30
N MET A 44 4.62 12.79 -6.28
CA MET A 44 5.94 12.55 -6.87
C MET A 44 6.26 13.53 -8.00
N ASN A 45 5.23 14.02 -8.69
CA ASN A 45 5.33 14.92 -9.82
C ASN A 45 4.18 15.96 -9.79
N GLU A 46 4.22 16.93 -10.70
CA GLU A 46 3.20 17.99 -10.76
C GLU A 46 1.78 17.44 -10.94
N LYS A 47 1.64 16.32 -11.67
CA LYS A 47 0.35 15.66 -11.85
C LYS A 47 -0.19 15.19 -10.49
N GLY A 48 0.65 14.56 -9.67
CA GLY A 48 0.31 14.17 -8.30
C GLY A 48 -0.14 15.35 -7.44
N SER A 49 0.60 16.47 -7.46
CA SER A 49 0.24 17.65 -6.67
C SER A 49 -1.11 18.23 -7.12
N ARG A 50 -1.34 18.32 -8.44
CA ARG A 50 -2.64 18.77 -8.99
C ARG A 50 -3.79 17.84 -8.63
N ILE A 51 -3.57 16.53 -8.68
CA ILE A 51 -4.57 15.53 -8.28
C ILE A 51 -4.96 15.78 -6.82
N ILE A 52 -3.99 15.85 -5.90
CA ILE A 52 -4.31 16.02 -4.48
C ILE A 52 -5.03 17.35 -4.22
N GLU A 53 -4.50 18.48 -4.72
CA GLU A 53 -5.06 19.80 -4.45
C GLU A 53 -6.46 20.02 -5.05
N ASN A 54 -6.75 19.44 -6.23
CA ASN A 54 -8.04 19.60 -6.89
C ASN A 54 -9.07 18.52 -6.51
N SER A 55 -8.65 17.52 -5.73
CA SER A 55 -9.51 16.40 -5.32
C SER A 55 -10.22 16.67 -4.01
N ARG A 56 -11.33 15.97 -3.76
CA ARG A 56 -12.00 15.95 -2.46
C ARG A 56 -11.11 15.30 -1.38
N LEU A 57 -10.07 14.58 -1.77
CA LEU A 57 -9.07 13.99 -0.88
C LEU A 57 -8.36 15.03 -0.03
N ARG A 58 -8.16 16.25 -0.55
CA ARG A 58 -7.50 17.34 0.18
C ARG A 58 -8.13 17.62 1.54
N LYS A 59 -9.45 17.41 1.66
CA LYS A 59 -10.20 17.61 2.92
C LYS A 59 -9.87 16.59 4.00
N PHE A 60 -9.28 15.46 3.63
CA PHE A 60 -8.92 14.38 4.56
C PHE A 60 -7.42 14.33 4.87
N LEU A 61 -6.65 15.23 4.27
CA LEU A 61 -5.20 15.26 4.28
C LEU A 61 -4.71 16.61 4.82
N GLU A 62 -3.81 16.58 5.78
CA GLU A 62 -3.07 17.76 6.24
C GLU A 62 -1.80 17.91 5.41
N GLN A 63 -1.53 19.12 4.91
CA GLN A 63 -0.31 19.38 4.15
C GLN A 63 0.81 19.77 5.09
N VAL A 64 1.89 18.99 5.12
CA VAL A 64 3.06 19.22 5.98
C VAL A 64 4.24 19.79 5.21
N ASP A 65 4.29 19.58 3.89
CA ASP A 65 5.22 20.21 2.96
C ASP A 65 4.53 20.36 1.59
N LYS A 66 5.15 21.09 0.64
CA LYS A 66 4.56 21.43 -0.66
C LYS A 66 3.90 20.23 -1.36
N ASP A 67 4.57 19.08 -1.35
CA ASP A 67 4.13 17.85 -2.03
C ASP A 67 3.90 16.68 -1.05
N VAL A 68 3.77 16.96 0.25
CA VAL A 68 3.72 15.94 1.30
C VAL A 68 2.52 16.19 2.19
N TYR A 69 1.69 15.17 2.31
CA TYR A 69 0.44 15.21 3.03
C TYR A 69 0.36 14.06 4.03
N ILE A 70 -0.31 14.26 5.16
CA ILE A 70 -0.45 13.26 6.21
C ILE A 70 -1.92 13.13 6.66
N THR A 71 -2.28 11.95 7.12
CA THR A 71 -3.54 11.73 7.82
C THR A 71 -3.38 10.67 8.91
N GLU A 72 -3.79 11.03 10.11
CA GLU A 72 -3.84 10.15 11.29
C GLU A 72 -5.27 9.61 11.52
N LYS A 73 -6.25 10.13 10.77
CA LYS A 73 -7.67 9.77 10.94
C LYS A 73 -7.88 8.31 10.52
N THR A 74 -8.26 7.46 11.48
CA THR A 74 -8.42 6.02 11.29
C THR A 74 -9.31 5.64 10.09
N SER A 75 -10.37 6.38 9.80
CA SER A 75 -11.23 6.09 8.64
C SER A 75 -10.47 6.28 7.32
N THR A 76 -9.80 7.43 7.18
CA THR A 76 -9.01 7.79 6.01
C THR A 76 -7.82 6.85 5.83
N VAL A 77 -7.11 6.52 6.91
CA VAL A 77 -6.01 5.54 6.93
C VAL A 77 -6.46 4.20 6.34
N ASN A 78 -7.56 3.65 6.87
CA ASN A 78 -8.12 2.38 6.38
C ASN A 78 -8.58 2.47 4.93
N THR A 79 -9.05 3.64 4.50
CA THR A 79 -9.48 3.88 3.12
C THR A 79 -8.27 3.89 2.16
N PHE A 80 -7.17 4.55 2.52
CA PHE A 80 -5.93 4.53 1.73
C PHE A 80 -5.28 3.14 1.68
N ASP A 81 -5.35 2.37 2.76
CA ASP A 81 -4.89 0.97 2.74
C ASP A 81 -5.68 0.13 1.74
N LYS A 82 -7.01 0.24 1.81
CA LYS A 82 -7.91 -0.47 0.89
C LYS A 82 -7.65 -0.05 -0.54
N PHE A 83 -7.48 1.24 -0.79
CA PHE A 83 -7.14 1.77 -2.10
C PHE A 83 -5.80 1.23 -2.62
N SER A 84 -4.76 1.23 -1.78
CA SER A 84 -3.44 0.68 -2.12
C SER A 84 -3.50 -0.81 -2.49
N TRP A 85 -4.36 -1.58 -1.81
CA TRP A 85 -4.64 -2.98 -2.17
C TRP A 85 -5.47 -3.10 -3.43
N PHE A 86 -6.46 -2.24 -3.60
CA PHE A 86 -7.32 -2.21 -4.77
C PHE A 86 -6.50 -1.98 -6.05
N ILE A 87 -5.54 -1.05 -6.03
CA ILE A 87 -4.55 -0.85 -7.11
C ILE A 87 -3.82 -2.16 -7.42
N LYS A 88 -3.23 -2.81 -6.42
CA LYS A 88 -2.44 -4.04 -6.62
C LYS A 88 -3.28 -5.20 -7.15
N VAL A 89 -4.54 -5.29 -6.76
CA VAL A 89 -5.47 -6.30 -7.27
C VAL A 89 -5.85 -6.00 -8.72
N SER A 90 -6.00 -4.73 -9.11
CA SER A 90 -6.40 -4.34 -10.48
C SER A 90 -5.37 -4.74 -11.55
N TRP A 91 -4.08 -4.83 -11.20
CA TRP A 91 -3.01 -5.21 -12.13
C TRP A 91 -3.20 -6.58 -12.79
N ARG A 92 -3.75 -7.54 -12.03
CA ARG A 92 -3.95 -8.92 -12.48
C ARG A 92 -5.42 -9.30 -12.57
N ASN A 93 -6.32 -8.37 -12.27
CA ASN A 93 -7.75 -8.63 -12.27
C ASN A 93 -8.46 -7.58 -13.11
N GLU A 94 -8.69 -7.92 -14.39
CA GLU A 94 -9.40 -7.05 -15.33
C GLU A 94 -10.77 -6.63 -14.79
N ARG A 95 -11.40 -7.46 -13.95
CA ARG A 95 -12.66 -7.14 -13.31
C ARG A 95 -12.59 -5.94 -12.38
N VAL A 96 -11.56 -5.92 -11.54
CA VAL A 96 -11.32 -4.82 -10.60
C VAL A 96 -10.93 -3.55 -11.37
N ARG A 97 -10.12 -3.69 -12.42
CA ARG A 97 -9.75 -2.56 -13.29
C ARG A 97 -10.95 -1.96 -14.01
N LEU A 98 -11.83 -2.78 -14.58
CA LEU A 98 -13.04 -2.30 -15.23
C LEU A 98 -13.95 -1.60 -14.22
N LEU A 99 -14.15 -2.19 -13.04
CA LEU A 99 -14.97 -1.57 -12.00
C LEU A 99 -14.41 -0.18 -11.61
N TRP A 100 -13.09 -0.07 -11.45
CA TRP A 100 -12.45 1.21 -11.20
C TRP A 100 -12.74 2.21 -12.32
N ASN A 101 -12.52 1.81 -13.57
CA ASN A 101 -12.75 2.68 -14.71
C ASN A 101 -14.22 3.15 -14.77
N LEU A 102 -15.18 2.26 -14.52
CA LEU A 102 -16.60 2.63 -14.45
C LEU A 102 -16.89 3.64 -13.33
N ILE A 103 -16.31 3.45 -12.14
CA ILE A 103 -16.44 4.40 -11.02
C ILE A 103 -15.80 5.76 -11.40
N ASN A 104 -14.63 5.75 -12.03
CA ASN A 104 -13.92 6.94 -12.47
C ASN A 104 -14.73 7.73 -13.51
N ILE A 105 -15.23 7.05 -14.55
CA ILE A 105 -16.06 7.66 -15.60
C ILE A 105 -17.36 8.21 -15.00
N TYR A 106 -17.99 7.46 -14.10
CA TYR A 106 -19.22 7.89 -13.43
C TYR A 106 -19.00 9.19 -12.66
N HIS A 107 -17.90 9.29 -11.91
CA HIS A 107 -17.56 10.49 -11.16
C HIS A 107 -17.19 11.69 -12.05
N GLY A 108 -16.64 11.45 -13.23
CA GLY A 108 -16.33 12.48 -14.22
C GLY A 108 -17.53 12.97 -15.04
N SER A 109 -18.59 12.15 -15.15
CA SER A 109 -19.79 12.47 -15.92
C SER A 109 -20.80 13.35 -15.15
N ARG A 110 -21.41 14.32 -15.84
CA ARG A 110 -22.43 15.21 -15.26
C ARG A 110 -23.83 14.63 -15.37
N ASN A 111 -24.08 13.81 -16.39
CA ASN A 111 -25.36 13.17 -16.64
C ASN A 111 -25.16 11.78 -17.28
N GLN A 112 -26.27 11.04 -17.39
CA GLN A 112 -26.30 9.66 -17.90
C GLN A 112 -25.86 9.56 -19.37
N ASP A 113 -26.22 10.52 -20.21
CA ASP A 113 -25.84 10.51 -21.64
C ASP A 113 -24.33 10.70 -21.82
N GLU A 114 -23.74 11.63 -21.06
CA GLU A 114 -22.30 11.84 -21.01
C GLU A 114 -21.57 10.63 -20.43
N PHE A 115 -22.13 10.00 -19.39
CA PHE A 115 -21.60 8.76 -18.81
C PHE A 115 -21.55 7.64 -19.85
N LEU A 116 -22.66 7.38 -20.54
CA LEU A 116 -22.75 6.37 -21.59
C LEU A 116 -21.78 6.67 -22.74
N LYS A 117 -21.74 7.91 -23.20
CA LYS A 117 -20.81 8.36 -24.24
C LYS A 117 -19.35 8.13 -23.83
N LEU A 118 -18.93 8.61 -22.66
CA LEU A 118 -17.56 8.46 -22.16
C LEU A 118 -17.18 7.01 -21.94
N ILE A 119 -18.12 6.20 -21.47
CA ILE A 119 -17.93 4.76 -21.37
C ILE A 119 -17.63 4.20 -22.77
N TYR A 120 -18.50 4.40 -23.76
CA TYR A 120 -18.27 3.87 -25.12
C TYR A 120 -16.95 4.36 -25.73
N GLU A 121 -16.58 5.63 -25.51
CA GLU A 121 -15.32 6.22 -25.96
C GLU A 121 -14.09 5.59 -25.28
N LYS A 122 -14.14 5.38 -23.95
CA LYS A 122 -12.98 4.87 -23.18
C LYS A 122 -12.84 3.35 -23.17
N THR A 123 -13.93 2.61 -23.37
CA THR A 123 -13.93 1.14 -23.26
C THR A 123 -14.13 0.40 -24.59
N ASN A 124 -14.30 1.15 -25.69
CA ASN A 124 -14.53 0.62 -27.04
C ASN A 124 -15.78 -0.29 -27.15
N SER A 125 -16.00 -0.87 -28.33
CA SER A 125 -17.12 -1.77 -28.65
C SER A 125 -17.19 -3.05 -27.81
N ASP A 126 -16.16 -3.38 -27.03
CA ASP A 126 -16.11 -4.60 -26.21
C ASP A 126 -16.70 -4.41 -24.80
N LEU A 127 -17.02 -3.18 -24.42
CA LEU A 127 -17.67 -2.87 -23.15
C LEU A 127 -18.92 -3.71 -22.90
N LYS A 128 -19.79 -3.85 -23.91
CA LYS A 128 -21.05 -4.58 -23.76
C LYS A 128 -20.80 -6.02 -23.31
N ASN A 129 -19.85 -6.69 -23.95
CA ASN A 129 -19.41 -8.04 -23.57
C ASN A 129 -18.80 -8.05 -22.16
N LYS A 130 -18.01 -7.01 -21.82
CA LYS A 130 -17.39 -6.87 -20.50
C LYS A 130 -18.41 -6.62 -19.39
N LEU A 131 -19.43 -5.79 -19.60
CA LEU A 131 -20.52 -5.53 -18.65
C LEU A 131 -21.44 -6.75 -18.49
N GLU A 132 -21.76 -7.44 -19.58
CA GLU A 132 -22.48 -8.73 -19.53
C GLU A 132 -21.71 -9.77 -18.71
N HIS A 133 -20.37 -9.80 -18.80
CA HIS A 133 -19.53 -10.64 -17.96
C HIS A 133 -19.66 -10.33 -16.45
N PHE A 134 -20.00 -9.09 -16.08
CA PHE A 134 -20.32 -8.71 -14.70
C PHE A 134 -21.75 -8.99 -14.27
N LYS A 135 -22.58 -9.52 -15.18
CA LYS A 135 -24.04 -9.52 -15.04
C LYS A 135 -24.59 -8.11 -14.80
N MET A 136 -23.92 -7.09 -15.34
CA MET A 136 -24.42 -5.72 -15.37
C MET A 136 -25.13 -5.54 -16.72
N GLY A 137 -26.46 -5.45 -16.70
CA GLY A 137 -27.23 -5.26 -17.93
C GLY A 137 -27.14 -3.82 -18.41
N LEU A 138 -27.05 -3.56 -19.72
CA LEU A 138 -27.24 -2.21 -20.28
C LEU A 138 -28.58 -1.60 -19.84
N ILE A 139 -29.60 -2.43 -19.56
CA ILE A 139 -30.91 -2.04 -19.02
C ILE A 139 -30.80 -1.35 -17.64
N SER A 140 -29.75 -1.64 -16.86
CA SER A 140 -29.47 -0.94 -15.59
C SER A 140 -28.86 0.45 -15.78
N LEU A 141 -28.51 0.82 -17.01
CA LEU A 141 -28.09 2.16 -17.39
C LEU A 141 -29.24 3.01 -17.93
N ASP A 142 -30.36 2.41 -18.37
CA ASP A 142 -31.56 3.11 -18.87
C ASP A 142 -32.55 3.51 -17.75
N GLY A 143 -32.33 3.04 -16.51
CA GLY A 143 -33.20 3.30 -15.36
C GLY A 143 -32.42 3.80 -14.16
N LYS A 144 -32.72 5.03 -13.72
CA LYS A 144 -32.28 5.72 -12.48
C LYS A 144 -30.82 5.48 -12.08
N GLN A 145 -29.98 6.48 -12.35
CA GLN A 145 -28.57 6.61 -11.96
C GLN A 145 -28.20 6.07 -10.55
N ASP A 146 -29.11 6.17 -9.59
CA ASP A 146 -28.96 5.64 -8.22
C ASP A 146 -28.82 4.10 -8.16
N ASP A 147 -29.49 3.36 -9.04
CA ASP A 147 -29.42 1.89 -9.08
C ASP A 147 -28.07 1.41 -9.61
N PHE A 148 -27.49 2.11 -10.58
CA PHE A 148 -26.17 1.79 -11.12
C PHE A 148 -25.05 2.01 -10.09
N LEU A 149 -25.07 3.13 -9.37
CA LEU A 149 -24.14 3.38 -8.26
C LEU A 149 -24.24 2.35 -7.15
N LYS A 150 -25.47 1.91 -6.84
CA LYS A 150 -25.71 0.87 -5.85
C LYS A 150 -25.05 -0.44 -6.27
N ILE A 151 -25.22 -0.85 -7.53
CA ILE A 151 -24.59 -2.06 -8.08
C ILE A 151 -23.05 -1.94 -8.05
N LEU A 152 -22.49 -0.80 -8.48
CA LEU A 152 -21.05 -0.56 -8.40
C LEU A 152 -20.55 -0.67 -6.95
N GLY A 153 -21.31 -0.13 -5.99
CA GLY A 153 -21.01 -0.21 -4.57
C GLY A 153 -21.03 -1.64 -4.03
N GLU A 154 -22.03 -2.44 -4.41
CA GLU A 154 -22.13 -3.86 -4.04
C GLU A 154 -20.96 -4.67 -4.61
N LYS A 155 -20.57 -4.42 -5.86
CA LYS A 155 -19.38 -5.05 -6.49
C LYS A 155 -18.07 -4.63 -5.85
N LEU A 156 -17.95 -3.36 -5.44
CA LEU A 156 -16.80 -2.90 -4.68
C LEU A 156 -16.71 -3.62 -3.33
N GLU A 157 -17.83 -3.80 -2.63
CA GLU A 157 -17.87 -4.50 -1.34
C GLU A 157 -17.52 -5.99 -1.48
N GLU A 158 -17.97 -6.64 -2.56
CA GLU A 158 -17.55 -7.99 -2.94
C GLU A 158 -16.02 -8.07 -3.08
N ILE A 159 -15.40 -7.13 -3.79
CA ILE A 159 -13.94 -7.09 -4.01
C ILE A 159 -13.18 -6.83 -2.71
N VAL A 160 -13.61 -5.84 -1.93
CA VAL A 160 -12.99 -5.49 -0.65
C VAL A 160 -13.02 -6.67 0.32
N SER A 161 -14.10 -7.44 0.31
CA SER A 161 -14.27 -8.59 1.22
C SER A 161 -13.51 -9.84 0.78
N SER A 162 -13.32 -10.04 -0.52
CA SER A 162 -12.74 -11.27 -1.09
C SER A 162 -11.25 -11.16 -1.40
N PHE A 163 -10.78 -10.01 -1.90
CA PHE A 163 -9.41 -9.88 -2.41
C PHE A 163 -8.47 -9.11 -1.49
N ILE A 164 -8.97 -8.22 -0.63
CA ILE A 164 -8.11 -7.44 0.27
C ILE A 164 -7.73 -8.30 1.48
N PRO A 165 -6.44 -8.63 1.68
CA PRO A 165 -6.04 -9.48 2.80
C PRO A 165 -6.31 -8.80 4.15
N SER A 166 -6.54 -9.60 5.19
CA SER A 166 -6.69 -9.06 6.55
C SER A 166 -5.43 -8.32 6.99
N ARG A 167 -5.58 -7.29 7.85
CA ARG A 167 -4.42 -6.51 8.36
C ARG A 167 -3.36 -7.38 9.01
N ILE A 168 -3.77 -8.46 9.69
CA ILE A 168 -2.85 -9.44 10.28
C ILE A 168 -2.04 -10.16 9.19
N SER A 169 -2.68 -10.59 8.11
CA SER A 169 -1.99 -11.21 6.97
C SER A 169 -0.96 -10.24 6.37
N GLN A 170 -1.35 -8.98 6.20
CA GLN A 170 -0.47 -7.93 5.69
C GLN A 170 0.75 -7.74 6.60
N LYS A 171 0.56 -7.59 7.92
CA LYS A 171 1.66 -7.42 8.89
C LYS A 171 2.62 -8.63 8.92
N ILE A 172 2.12 -9.86 8.80
CA ILE A 172 2.95 -11.07 8.67
C ILE A 172 3.82 -10.99 7.41
N MET A 173 3.20 -10.66 6.27
CA MET A 173 3.91 -10.59 4.99
C MET A 173 4.90 -9.42 4.93
N GLU A 174 4.56 -8.27 5.49
CA GLU A 174 5.44 -7.11 5.64
C GLU A 174 6.71 -7.51 6.41
N HIS A 175 6.54 -8.20 7.55
CA HIS A 175 7.65 -8.69 8.36
C HIS A 175 8.54 -9.66 7.57
N LEU A 176 7.96 -10.69 6.95
CA LEU A 176 8.72 -11.69 6.19
C LEU A 176 9.44 -11.08 4.98
N CYS A 177 8.82 -10.12 4.29
CA CYS A 177 9.45 -9.42 3.18
C CYS A 177 10.58 -8.47 3.63
N MET A 178 10.59 -8.03 4.89
CA MET A 178 11.65 -7.15 5.42
C MET A 178 12.82 -7.92 6.04
N TYR A 179 12.53 -8.99 6.79
CA TYR A 179 13.54 -9.77 7.53
C TYR A 179 13.97 -11.05 6.80
N GLY A 180 13.22 -11.48 5.78
CA GLY A 180 13.54 -12.63 4.94
C GLY A 180 13.12 -13.96 5.57
N GLU A 181 13.70 -14.29 6.72
CA GLU A 181 13.45 -15.55 7.44
C GLU A 181 13.03 -15.24 8.88
N SER A 182 11.93 -15.82 9.35
CA SER A 182 11.47 -15.62 10.73
C SER A 182 10.72 -16.82 11.26
N THR A 183 10.90 -17.11 12.55
CA THR A 183 10.12 -18.12 13.26
C THR A 183 8.74 -17.59 13.60
N ILE A 184 7.78 -18.48 13.87
CA ILE A 184 6.44 -18.09 14.32
C ILE A 184 6.51 -17.28 15.62
N GLU A 185 7.46 -17.58 16.51
CA GLU A 185 7.63 -16.82 17.75
C GLU A 185 8.05 -15.38 17.48
N GLU A 186 9.04 -15.15 16.62
CA GLU A 186 9.50 -13.80 16.25
C GLU A 186 8.38 -12.99 15.59
N LEU A 187 7.65 -13.61 14.64
CA LEU A 187 6.47 -13.02 14.02
C LEU A 187 5.40 -12.66 15.07
N SER A 188 5.12 -13.59 15.98
CA SER A 188 4.13 -13.39 17.03
C SER A 188 4.54 -12.25 17.95
N ARG A 189 5.81 -12.15 18.37
CA ARG A 189 6.28 -11.01 19.20
C ARG A 189 6.16 -9.68 18.46
N SER A 190 6.38 -9.66 17.14
CA SER A 190 6.23 -8.45 16.33
C SER A 190 4.75 -8.03 16.18
N ILE A 191 3.83 -9.00 16.08
CA ILE A 191 2.43 -8.76 15.73
C ILE A 191 1.51 -8.68 16.96
N VAL A 192 1.77 -9.45 18.03
CA VAL A 192 0.96 -9.44 19.26
C VAL A 192 0.97 -8.06 19.94
N LYS A 193 2.03 -7.25 19.72
CA LYS A 193 2.07 -5.83 20.11
C LYS A 193 0.89 -5.01 19.58
N THR A 194 0.15 -5.52 18.60
CA THR A 194 -1.03 -4.88 18.00
C THR A 194 -2.36 -5.41 18.58
N GLY A 195 -2.35 -6.07 19.75
CA GLY A 195 -3.56 -6.55 20.44
C GLY A 195 -4.16 -7.84 19.87
N VAL A 196 -3.43 -8.57 19.03
CA VAL A 196 -3.89 -9.80 18.38
C VAL A 196 -3.51 -11.02 19.20
N THR A 197 -4.44 -11.98 19.37
CA THR A 197 -4.15 -13.22 20.09
C THR A 197 -3.21 -14.13 19.31
N LEU A 198 -2.39 -14.88 20.03
CA LEU A 198 -1.46 -15.85 19.45
C LEU A 198 -2.17 -16.86 18.54
N ASN A 199 -3.34 -17.36 18.96
CA ASN A 199 -4.16 -18.29 18.18
C ASN A 199 -4.53 -17.72 16.79
N THR A 200 -4.91 -16.44 16.73
CA THR A 200 -5.22 -15.78 15.46
C THR A 200 -3.99 -15.66 14.56
N VAL A 201 -2.82 -15.40 15.13
CA VAL A 201 -1.55 -15.40 14.37
C VAL A 201 -1.29 -16.79 13.76
N TYR A 202 -1.38 -17.85 14.56
CA TYR A 202 -1.20 -19.22 14.06
C TYR A 202 -2.20 -19.58 12.96
N LYS A 203 -3.50 -19.30 13.16
CA LYS A 203 -4.53 -19.54 12.12
C LYS A 203 -4.23 -18.79 10.82
N THR A 204 -3.78 -17.54 10.94
CA THR A 204 -3.44 -16.71 9.77
C THR A 204 -2.20 -17.26 9.04
N ILE A 205 -1.15 -17.65 9.77
CA ILE A 205 0.04 -18.29 9.20
C ILE A 205 -0.32 -19.60 8.49
N SER A 206 -1.14 -20.45 9.12
CA SER A 206 -1.62 -21.69 8.51
C SER A 206 -2.39 -21.44 7.22
N ARG A 207 -3.22 -20.38 7.17
CA ARG A 207 -3.90 -19.96 5.95
C ARG A 207 -2.91 -19.49 4.87
N LEU A 208 -1.97 -18.62 5.21
CA LEU A 208 -0.95 -18.13 4.29
C LEU A 208 -0.06 -19.26 3.72
N LYS A 209 0.25 -20.28 4.52
CA LYS A 209 0.96 -21.49 4.05
C LYS A 209 0.11 -22.30 3.08
N ARG A 210 -1.15 -22.56 3.43
CA ARG A 210 -2.11 -23.29 2.58
C ARG A 210 -2.29 -22.59 1.24
N ASP A 211 -2.39 -21.27 1.28
CA ASP A 211 -2.52 -20.43 0.10
C ASP A 211 -1.16 -20.20 -0.61
N GLN A 212 -0.07 -20.82 -0.13
CA GLN A 212 1.29 -20.78 -0.71
C GLN A 212 1.93 -19.38 -0.78
N TYR A 213 1.46 -18.40 -0.01
CA TYR A 213 2.10 -17.07 0.09
C TYR A 213 3.38 -17.10 0.94
N ILE A 214 3.50 -18.09 1.82
CA ILE A 214 4.69 -18.33 2.65
C ILE A 214 5.09 -19.80 2.57
N LYS A 215 6.39 -20.06 2.70
CA LYS A 215 6.96 -21.42 2.71
C LYS A 215 7.90 -21.60 3.90
N ILE A 216 8.12 -22.87 4.25
CA ILE A 216 9.13 -23.24 5.25
C ILE A 216 10.47 -23.21 4.54
N ALA A 217 11.35 -22.28 4.93
CA ALA A 217 12.70 -22.18 4.38
C ALA A 217 13.59 -23.31 4.90
N LYS A 218 13.52 -23.56 6.21
CA LYS A 218 14.24 -24.64 6.92
C LYS A 218 13.63 -24.86 8.31
N TYR A 219 14.04 -25.94 8.95
CA TYR A 219 13.77 -26.16 10.37
C TYR A 219 15.01 -25.83 11.20
N VAL A 220 14.84 -25.02 12.25
CA VAL A 220 15.91 -24.57 13.14
C VAL A 220 15.65 -25.04 14.57
N ARG A 221 16.70 -25.47 15.28
CA ARG A 221 16.59 -25.91 16.68
C ARG A 221 16.71 -24.71 17.62
N VAL A 222 15.82 -24.61 18.61
CA VAL A 222 15.80 -23.47 19.56
C VAL A 222 17.03 -23.45 20.47
N CYS A 223 17.52 -24.62 20.85
CA CYS A 223 18.73 -24.82 21.64
C CYS A 223 19.26 -26.25 21.39
N LYS A 224 20.48 -26.59 21.85
CA LYS A 224 21.13 -27.88 21.55
C LYS A 224 20.25 -29.13 21.76
N ARG A 225 19.32 -29.11 22.72
CA ARG A 225 18.37 -30.21 23.02
C ARG A 225 16.89 -29.82 22.88
N GLY A 226 16.59 -28.65 22.32
CA GLY A 226 15.22 -28.14 22.19
C GLY A 226 14.47 -28.68 20.98
N PRO A 227 13.15 -28.38 20.86
CA PRO A 227 12.37 -28.75 19.68
C PRO A 227 12.86 -28.02 18.43
N MET A 228 12.52 -28.59 17.27
CA MET A 228 12.70 -27.92 15.98
C MET A 228 11.56 -26.91 15.77
N ARG A 229 11.87 -25.78 15.16
CA ARG A 229 10.92 -24.76 14.76
C ARG A 229 11.03 -24.50 13.27
N GLU A 230 9.89 -24.20 12.68
CA GLU A 230 9.84 -23.75 11.30
C GLU A 230 10.40 -22.34 11.21
N LEU A 231 11.31 -22.15 10.27
CA LEU A 231 11.72 -20.85 9.82
C LEU A 231 10.97 -20.54 8.53
N LEU A 232 10.15 -19.49 8.56
CA LEU A 232 9.23 -19.13 7.48
C LEU A 232 9.84 -18.02 6.62
N THR A 233 9.54 -18.06 5.33
CA THR A 233 9.90 -17.01 4.37
C THR A 233 8.75 -16.74 3.42
N SER A 234 8.72 -15.55 2.82
CA SER A 234 7.75 -15.22 1.78
C SER A 234 8.00 -16.05 0.51
N ASN A 235 6.93 -16.38 -0.21
CA ASN A 235 7.03 -17.06 -1.49
C ASN A 235 6.91 -16.05 -2.64
N CYS A 236 8.03 -15.68 -3.25
CA CYS A 236 8.02 -14.69 -4.35
C CYS A 236 7.37 -15.21 -5.63
N ASP A 237 7.34 -16.53 -5.86
CA ASP A 237 6.70 -17.14 -7.02
C ASP A 237 5.18 -16.94 -7.00
N LYS A 238 4.61 -16.87 -5.79
CA LYS A 238 3.22 -16.49 -5.53
C LYS A 238 3.17 -15.19 -4.72
N CYS A 239 3.57 -14.10 -5.36
CA CYS A 239 3.70 -12.80 -4.71
C CYS A 239 2.38 -12.35 -4.06
N PHE A 240 2.39 -12.23 -2.73
CA PHE A 240 1.24 -11.76 -1.95
C PHE A 240 0.77 -10.34 -2.32
N TYR A 241 1.69 -9.50 -2.81
CA TYR A 241 1.40 -8.11 -3.21
C TYR A 241 1.06 -7.98 -4.70
N ASN A 242 0.83 -9.10 -5.41
CA ASN A 242 0.40 -9.16 -6.82
C ASN A 242 1.35 -8.57 -7.87
N PHE A 243 2.60 -8.24 -7.53
CA PHE A 243 3.59 -7.83 -8.53
C PHE A 243 3.77 -8.90 -9.60
N THR A 244 3.87 -8.46 -10.87
CA THR A 244 4.13 -9.35 -12.00
C THR A 244 5.49 -10.00 -11.95
N SER A 245 6.48 -9.31 -11.41
CA SER A 245 7.86 -9.77 -11.34
C SER A 245 8.57 -9.32 -10.06
N HIS A 246 9.68 -9.99 -9.73
CA HIS A 246 10.58 -9.52 -8.68
C HIS A 246 11.18 -8.14 -9.02
N ASP A 247 11.39 -7.85 -10.30
CA ASP A 247 11.94 -6.56 -10.76
C ASP A 247 10.98 -5.40 -10.47
N SER A 248 9.68 -5.58 -10.74
CA SER A 248 8.64 -4.61 -10.40
C SER A 248 8.58 -4.34 -8.90
N CYS A 249 8.63 -5.41 -8.10
CA CYS A 249 8.64 -5.33 -6.63
C CYS A 249 9.88 -4.57 -6.10
N TYR A 250 11.02 -4.75 -6.76
CA TYR A 250 12.27 -4.05 -6.48
C TYR A 250 12.18 -2.55 -6.81
N ARG A 251 11.74 -2.21 -8.03
CA ARG A 251 11.55 -0.82 -8.47
C ARG A 251 10.57 -0.06 -7.58
N TYR A 252 9.45 -0.70 -7.24
CA TYR A 252 8.50 -0.14 -6.28
C TYR A 252 9.13 0.14 -4.91
N SER A 253 10.01 -0.73 -4.43
CA SER A 253 10.71 -0.49 -3.14
C SER A 253 11.68 0.71 -3.21
N LEU A 254 12.24 1.00 -4.38
CA LEU A 254 13.01 2.24 -4.60
C LEU A 254 12.10 3.47 -4.68
N MET A 255 10.88 3.33 -5.21
CA MET A 255 9.88 4.42 -5.16
C MET A 255 9.46 4.73 -3.74
N GLU A 256 9.24 3.71 -2.90
CA GLU A 256 8.98 3.89 -1.46
C GLU A 256 10.14 4.60 -0.75
N LEU A 257 11.39 4.24 -1.07
CA LEU A 257 12.57 4.92 -0.56
C LEU A 257 12.65 6.39 -1.02
N SER A 258 12.41 6.65 -2.30
CA SER A 258 12.37 8.00 -2.88
C SER A 258 11.33 8.88 -2.19
N ALA A 259 10.10 8.36 -2.04
CA ALA A 259 9.03 9.04 -1.34
C ALA A 259 9.37 9.28 0.14
N THR A 260 10.05 8.33 0.81
CA THR A 260 10.51 8.50 2.20
C THR A 260 11.55 9.62 2.32
N LEU A 261 12.52 9.69 1.39
CA LEU A 261 13.52 10.76 1.36
C LEU A 261 12.88 12.12 1.08
N LYS A 262 11.91 12.17 0.16
CA LYS A 262 11.16 13.40 -0.14
C LYS A 262 10.36 13.86 1.08
N ALA A 263 9.60 12.96 1.70
CA ALA A 263 8.72 13.27 2.82
C ALA A 263 9.46 13.67 4.09
N LEU A 264 10.52 12.94 4.46
CA LEU A 264 11.14 13.06 5.78
C LEU A 264 12.45 13.85 5.77
N TYR A 265 13.11 13.94 4.61
CA TYR A 265 14.43 14.57 4.47
C TYR A 265 14.45 15.70 3.44
N LYS A 266 13.30 16.04 2.84
CA LYS A 266 13.15 17.07 1.80
C LYS A 266 14.09 16.86 0.60
N LYS A 267 14.50 15.62 0.36
CA LYS A 267 15.39 15.24 -0.74
C LYS A 267 14.57 14.55 -1.82
N THR A 268 14.33 15.28 -2.91
CA THR A 268 13.70 14.72 -4.11
C THR A 268 14.77 14.07 -4.98
N LEU A 269 14.58 12.80 -5.32
CA LEU A 269 15.40 12.11 -6.30
C LEU A 269 14.80 12.28 -7.70
N THR A 270 15.65 12.63 -8.66
CA THR A 270 15.30 12.67 -10.08
C THR A 270 15.13 11.25 -10.62
N GLN A 271 14.41 11.13 -11.75
CA GLN A 271 14.26 9.85 -12.46
C GLN A 271 15.61 9.26 -12.90
N GLU A 272 16.61 10.10 -13.21
CA GLU A 272 17.96 9.67 -13.54
C GLU A 272 18.71 9.12 -12.32
N GLU A 273 18.64 9.80 -11.17
CA GLU A 273 19.21 9.32 -9.91
C GLU A 273 18.59 7.97 -9.50
N LEU A 274 17.28 7.81 -9.68
CA LEU A 274 16.58 6.55 -9.38
C LEU A 274 16.99 5.42 -10.31
N LYS A 275 17.15 5.69 -11.61
CA LYS A 275 17.67 4.72 -12.58
C LYS A 275 19.10 4.32 -12.23
N LYS A 276 19.96 5.28 -11.88
CA LYS A 276 21.34 5.02 -11.47
C LYS A 276 21.40 4.17 -10.20
N LEU A 277 20.62 4.53 -9.19
CA LEU A 277 20.52 3.77 -7.93
C LEU A 277 20.02 2.34 -8.18
N TYR A 278 19.02 2.17 -9.05
CA TYR A 278 18.54 0.85 -9.45
C TYR A 278 19.63 0.00 -10.10
N VAL A 279 20.41 0.58 -11.04
CA VAL A 279 21.51 -0.14 -11.70
C VAL A 279 22.59 -0.53 -10.68
N GLU A 280 23.04 0.41 -9.85
CA GLU A 280 24.08 0.18 -8.85
C GLU A 280 23.65 -0.89 -7.83
N LEU A 281 22.46 -0.78 -7.26
CA LEU A 281 21.96 -1.73 -6.26
C LEU A 281 21.55 -3.09 -6.83
N LYS A 282 21.43 -3.22 -8.15
CA LYS A 282 21.25 -4.51 -8.84
C LYS A 282 22.59 -5.15 -9.20
N THR A 283 23.61 -4.34 -9.47
CA THR A 283 24.98 -4.82 -9.77
C THR A 283 25.67 -5.40 -8.53
N VAL A 284 25.43 -4.82 -7.35
CA VAL A 284 25.75 -5.46 -6.06
C VAL A 284 24.52 -6.26 -5.64
N PRO A 285 24.61 -7.53 -5.20
CA PRO A 285 23.45 -8.40 -4.99
C PRO A 285 22.65 -8.04 -3.72
N TYR A 286 22.24 -6.78 -3.56
CA TYR A 286 21.36 -6.36 -2.47
C TYR A 286 19.93 -6.80 -2.77
N PRO A 287 19.36 -7.74 -2.00
CA PRO A 287 17.99 -8.16 -2.20
C PRO A 287 17.04 -7.01 -1.83
N GLN A 288 15.87 -6.96 -2.47
CA GLN A 288 14.81 -5.97 -2.23
C GLN A 288 14.57 -5.65 -0.74
N ARG A 289 14.58 -6.68 0.10
CA ARG A 289 14.42 -6.57 1.56
C ARG A 289 15.40 -5.59 2.23
N VAL A 290 16.61 -5.44 1.69
CA VAL A 290 17.61 -4.47 2.19
C VAL A 290 17.13 -3.05 1.91
N VAL A 291 16.64 -2.76 0.71
CA VAL A 291 16.09 -1.45 0.35
C VAL A 291 14.92 -1.09 1.25
N ARG A 292 13.97 -2.03 1.45
CA ARG A 292 12.84 -1.84 2.37
C ARG A 292 13.28 -1.59 3.80
N LYS A 293 14.27 -2.33 4.28
CA LYS A 293 14.83 -2.16 5.63
C LYS A 293 15.51 -0.81 5.79
N ILE A 294 16.23 -0.33 4.78
CA ILE A 294 16.82 1.02 4.79
C ILE A 294 15.73 2.08 4.87
N SER A 295 14.69 1.98 4.04
CA SER A 295 13.54 2.90 4.08
C SER A 295 12.88 2.93 5.46
N TYR A 296 12.68 1.77 6.08
CA TYR A 296 12.16 1.66 7.44
C TYR A 296 13.07 2.31 8.49
N ILE A 297 14.38 2.07 8.41
CA ILE A 297 15.38 2.67 9.32
C ILE A 297 15.37 4.19 9.20
N LEU A 298 15.34 4.73 7.98
CA LEU A 298 15.27 6.18 7.75
C LEU A 298 14.02 6.78 8.37
N ALA A 299 12.85 6.15 8.19
CA ALA A 299 11.63 6.58 8.86
C ALA A 299 11.78 6.56 10.39
N ALA A 300 12.39 5.50 10.95
CA ALA A 300 12.59 5.36 12.40
C ALA A 300 13.52 6.43 12.96
N LEU A 301 14.63 6.69 12.27
CA LEU A 301 15.58 7.72 12.64
C LEU A 301 14.95 9.10 12.59
N HIS A 302 14.10 9.39 11.60
CA HIS A 302 13.38 10.65 11.54
C HIS A 302 12.44 10.83 12.74
N VAL A 303 11.66 9.81 13.11
CA VAL A 303 10.76 9.84 14.27
C VAL A 303 11.55 10.03 15.57
N ILE A 304 12.67 9.32 15.72
CA ILE A 304 13.57 9.46 16.88
C ILE A 304 14.11 10.88 16.95
N ASN A 305 14.65 11.41 15.85
CA ASN A 305 15.20 12.77 15.80
C ASN A 305 14.13 13.82 16.15
N ARG A 306 12.90 13.67 15.62
CA ARG A 306 11.77 14.55 16.00
C ARG A 306 11.50 14.52 17.51
N LYS A 307 11.50 13.34 18.13
CA LYS A 307 11.31 13.16 19.58
C LYS A 307 12.50 13.71 20.40
N LEU A 308 13.73 13.55 19.92
CA LEU A 308 14.93 14.07 20.60
C LEU A 308 14.99 15.61 20.58
N ASN A 309 14.40 16.24 19.57
CA ASN A 309 14.30 17.71 19.50
C ASN A 309 13.18 18.29 20.38
N ASP A 310 12.37 17.44 21.03
CA ASP A 310 11.44 17.89 22.06
C ASP A 310 12.21 18.37 23.30
N ARG A 311 11.89 19.58 23.77
CA ARG A 311 12.61 20.24 24.87
C ARG A 311 12.57 19.45 26.17
N LEU A 312 11.43 18.84 26.50
CA LEU A 312 11.26 18.08 27.73
C LEU A 312 12.03 16.78 27.67
N ILE A 313 11.95 16.07 26.54
CA ILE A 313 12.70 14.83 26.31
C ILE A 313 14.21 15.13 26.35
N ASN A 314 14.68 16.15 25.63
CA ASN A 314 16.09 16.51 25.59
C ASN A 314 16.63 16.93 26.96
N SER A 315 15.83 17.68 27.74
CA SER A 315 16.16 18.05 29.13
C SER A 315 16.29 16.82 30.03
N MET A 316 15.35 15.86 29.94
CA MET A 316 15.43 14.61 30.69
C MET A 316 16.63 13.77 30.27
N LEU A 317 16.89 13.62 28.96
CA LEU A 317 18.04 12.87 28.45
C LEU A 317 19.36 13.50 28.90
N SER A 318 19.45 14.83 28.92
CA SER A 318 20.60 15.56 29.45
C SER A 318 20.82 15.28 30.94
N LYS A 319 19.75 15.20 31.74
CA LYS A 319 19.83 14.80 33.16
C LYS A 319 20.24 13.34 33.34
N ILE A 320 19.72 12.42 32.52
CA ILE A 320 20.14 11.01 32.55
C ILE A 320 21.62 10.91 32.20
N LYS A 321 22.07 11.59 31.15
CA LYS A 321 23.48 11.67 30.75
C LYS A 321 24.35 12.23 31.87
N SER A 322 23.91 13.32 32.54
CA SER A 322 24.69 13.90 33.64
C SER A 322 24.81 12.99 34.86
N ILE A 323 23.78 12.18 35.15
CA ILE A 323 23.76 11.26 36.30
C ILE A 323 24.51 9.95 35.99
N THR A 324 24.33 9.41 34.79
CA THR A 324 24.80 8.06 34.42
C THR A 324 26.09 8.05 33.60
N GLY A 325 26.51 9.19 33.05
CA GLY A 325 27.62 9.29 32.09
C GLY A 325 27.31 8.71 30.70
N LEU A 326 26.09 8.22 30.48
CA LEU A 326 25.70 7.54 29.25
C LEU A 326 25.52 8.57 28.12
N THR A 327 26.28 8.42 27.03
CA THR A 327 26.16 9.31 25.86
C THR A 327 25.05 8.80 24.96
N ILE A 328 23.95 9.56 24.91
CA ILE A 328 22.74 9.28 24.12
C ILE A 328 22.72 10.16 22.88
#